data_AF-A0A949BP76-F1
#
_entry.id   AF-A0A949BP76-F1
#
_cell.length_a   1.000
_cell.length_b   1.000
_cell.length_c   1.000
_cell.angle_alpha   90.00
_cell.angle_beta   90.00
_cell.angle_gamma   90.00
#
_symmetry.space_group_name_H-M   'P 1'
#
loop_
_entity.id
_entity.type
_entity.pdbx_description
1 polymer ?
#
loop_
_entity_poly.entity_id
_entity_poly.type
_entity_poly.pdbx_seq_one_letter_code
_entity_poly.pdbx_strand_id
1 'polypeptide(L)'
;MDHARVLGVKFLYTAVIIFSVFAVFGDVSPANRLAAAVIVSGLTYTVGDLWVLPHFGSPVTAVVETLLAGLTIWAIELILLGFVVPVEAILISAAMLGVAELLFHRILGPEQLQGMEPPQP
;
A
#
# COMPACT_ATOMS: atom_id res chain seq x y z
N MET A 1 8.82 12.86 10.75
CA MET A 1 8.66 12.56 9.30
C MET A 1 7.51 13.37 8.76
N ASP A 2 7.61 13.88 7.53
CA ASP A 2 6.44 14.47 6.89
C ASP A 2 5.49 13.35 6.45
N HIS A 3 4.49 13.08 7.27
CA HIS A 3 3.45 12.09 7.03
C HIS A 3 2.76 12.29 5.67
N ALA A 4 2.63 13.54 5.21
CA ALA A 4 2.07 13.83 3.90
C ALA A 4 2.96 13.34 2.76
N ARG A 5 4.29 13.44 2.92
CA ARG A 5 5.25 12.92 1.93
C ARG A 5 5.21 11.40 1.85
N VAL A 6 5.20 10.72 3.00
CA VAL A 6 5.14 9.24 3.08
C VAL A 6 3.86 8.73 2.43
N LEU A 7 2.71 9.25 2.85
CA LEU A 7 1.42 8.89 2.30
C LEU A 7 1.32 9.21 0.80
N GLY A 8 1.88 10.34 0.36
CA GLY A 8 1.87 10.73 -1.05
C GLY A 8 2.63 9.75 -1.96
N VAL A 9 3.82 9.30 -1.54
CA VAL A 9 4.59 8.28 -2.29
C VAL A 9 3.87 6.94 -2.25
N LYS A 10 3.32 6.56 -1.08
CA LYS A 10 2.53 5.33 -0.92
C LYS A 10 1.33 5.28 -1.85
N PHE A 11 0.56 6.36 -1.87
CA PHE A 11 -0.55 6.53 -2.79
C PHE A 11 -0.09 6.44 -4.25
N LEU A 12 1.02 7.07 -4.62
CA LEU A 12 1.49 7.08 -6.01
C LEU A 12 1.84 5.68 -6.51
N TYR A 13 2.65 4.91 -5.78
CA TYR A 13 2.96 3.53 -6.22
C TYR A 13 1.71 2.65 -6.19
N THR A 14 0.81 2.88 -5.21
CA THR A 14 -0.44 2.12 -5.11
C THR A 14 -1.35 2.37 -6.30
N ALA A 15 -1.48 3.63 -6.70
CA ALA A 15 -2.23 4.03 -7.88
C ALA A 15 -1.63 3.42 -9.15
N VAL A 16 -0.31 3.49 -9.33
CA VAL A 16 0.36 2.88 -10.50
C VAL A 16 0.06 1.38 -10.58
N ILE A 17 0.17 0.65 -9.47
CA ILE A 17 -0.08 -0.79 -9.43
C ILE A 17 -1.55 -1.10 -9.74
N ILE A 18 -2.50 -0.47 -9.03
CA ILE A 18 -3.93 -0.73 -9.22
C ILE A 18 -4.37 -0.34 -10.63
N PHE A 19 -3.95 0.82 -11.15
CA PHE A 19 -4.31 1.23 -12.51
C PHE A 19 -3.76 0.26 -13.55
N SER A 20 -2.55 -0.24 -13.37
CA SER A 20 -1.92 -1.17 -14.29
C SER A 20 -2.57 -2.55 -14.24
N VAL A 21 -2.72 -3.13 -13.05
CA VAL A 21 -3.29 -4.47 -12.89
C VAL A 21 -4.76 -4.46 -13.28
N PHE A 22 -5.55 -3.49 -12.82
CA PHE A 22 -6.97 -3.48 -13.16
C PHE A 22 -7.19 -3.20 -14.64
N ALA A 23 -6.34 -2.40 -15.31
CA ALA A 23 -6.42 -2.23 -16.77
C ALA A 23 -6.24 -3.54 -17.55
N VAL A 24 -5.39 -4.44 -17.04
CA VAL A 24 -5.06 -5.71 -17.72
C VAL A 24 -6.14 -6.76 -17.45
N PHE A 25 -6.69 -6.80 -16.24
CA PHE A 25 -7.54 -7.90 -15.78
C PHE A 25 -9.03 -7.59 -15.73
N GLY A 26 -9.47 -6.33 -15.85
CA GLY A 26 -10.89 -5.99 -15.81
C GLY A 26 -11.25 -4.63 -16.42
N ASP A 27 -12.54 -4.42 -16.64
CA ASP A 27 -13.05 -3.13 -17.13
C ASP A 27 -13.52 -2.25 -15.96
N VAL A 28 -12.57 -1.90 -15.09
CA VAL A 28 -12.85 -1.01 -13.95
C VAL A 28 -12.75 0.43 -14.41
N SER A 29 -13.73 1.28 -14.11
CA SER A 29 -13.66 2.70 -14.48
C SER A 29 -12.45 3.41 -13.83
N PRO A 30 -11.87 4.45 -14.46
CA PRO A 30 -10.74 5.19 -13.87
C PRO A 30 -11.06 5.80 -12.49
N ALA A 31 -12.31 6.25 -12.29
CA ALA A 31 -12.76 6.78 -11.00
C ALA A 31 -12.74 5.70 -9.90
N ASN A 32 -13.18 4.49 -10.23
CA ASN A 32 -13.16 3.36 -9.31
C ASN A 32 -11.73 2.86 -9.02
N ARG A 33 -10.83 2.86 -10.02
CA ARG A 33 -9.40 2.56 -9.80
C ARG A 33 -8.75 3.58 -8.87
N LEU A 34 -9.07 4.86 -9.03
CA LEU A 34 -8.59 5.93 -8.17
C LEU A 34 -9.12 5.78 -6.73
N ALA A 35 -10.42 5.52 -6.58
CA ALA A 35 -11.03 5.28 -5.27
C ALA A 35 -10.37 4.08 -4.57
N ALA A 36 -10.15 2.98 -5.30
CA ALA A 36 -9.45 1.81 -4.77
C ALA A 36 -8.02 2.16 -4.31
N ALA A 37 -7.28 2.94 -5.11
CA ALA A 37 -5.93 3.38 -4.74
C ALA A 37 -5.90 4.25 -3.48
N VAL A 38 -6.85 5.18 -3.34
CA VAL A 38 -6.98 6.00 -2.12
C VAL A 38 -7.29 5.12 -0.91
N ILE A 39 -8.25 4.20 -1.02
CA ILE A 39 -8.66 3.34 0.09
C ILE A 39 -7.52 2.41 0.52
N VAL A 40 -6.89 1.73 -0.45
CA VAL A 40 -5.80 0.79 -0.19
C VAL A 40 -4.62 1.50 0.46
N SER A 41 -4.14 2.60 -0.14
CA SER A 41 -3.00 3.36 0.42
C SER A 41 -3.32 3.99 1.78
N GLY A 42 -4.55 4.45 2.00
CA GLY A 42 -4.97 4.97 3.30
C GLY A 42 -4.98 3.89 4.39
N LEU A 43 -5.47 2.69 4.09
CA LEU A 43 -5.51 1.58 5.04
C LEU A 43 -4.13 0.99 5.30
N THR A 44 -3.31 0.80 4.28
CA THR A 44 -1.94 0.29 4.48
C THR A 44 -1.09 1.31 5.22
N TYR A 45 -1.17 2.60 4.90
CA TYR A 45 -0.49 3.63 5.68
C TYR A 45 -0.90 3.64 7.16
N THR A 46 -2.20 3.59 7.45
CA THR A 46 -2.70 3.68 8.83
C THR A 46 -2.37 2.44 9.66
N VAL A 47 -2.49 1.25 9.08
CA VAL A 47 -2.23 0.00 9.80
C VAL A 47 -0.75 -0.38 9.72
N GLY A 48 -0.16 -0.39 8.54
CA GLY A 48 1.23 -0.75 8.30
C GLY A 48 2.20 0.28 8.86
N ASP A 49 2.24 1.47 8.27
CA ASP A 49 3.28 2.47 8.58
C ASP A 49 3.13 3.09 9.97
N LEU A 50 1.90 3.39 10.41
CA LEU A 50 1.69 4.04 11.69
C LEU A 50 1.64 3.05 12.86
N TRP A 51 1.13 1.83 12.64
CA TRP A 51 0.90 0.90 13.74
C TRP A 51 1.86 -0.30 13.74
N VAL A 52 2.08 -0.97 12.61
CA VAL A 52 2.93 -2.17 12.56
C VAL A 52 4.42 -1.81 12.54
N LEU A 53 4.80 -0.82 11.73
CA LEU A 53 6.21 -0.46 11.50
C LEU A 53 6.97 -0.08 12.78
N PRO A 54 6.43 0.74 13.71
CA PRO A 54 7.14 1.10 14.94
C PRO A 54 7.35 -0.06 15.91
N HIS A 55 6.52 -1.11 15.82
CA HIS A 55 6.51 -2.23 16.78
C HIS A 55 7.26 -3.46 16.26
N PHE A 56 7.22 -3.71 14.95
CA PHE A 56 7.69 -4.97 14.36
C PHE A 56 8.74 -4.79 13.26
N GLY A 57 8.93 -3.56 12.78
CA GLY A 57 9.91 -3.24 11.74
C GLY A 57 9.48 -3.62 10.31
N SER A 58 10.27 -3.15 9.34
CA SER A 58 9.94 -3.16 7.91
C SER A 58 9.58 -4.54 7.31
N PRO A 59 10.28 -5.65 7.61
CA PRO A 59 9.93 -6.95 7.01
C PRO A 59 8.55 -7.45 7.42
N VAL A 60 8.16 -7.26 8.68
CA VAL A 60 6.84 -7.65 9.19
C VAL A 60 5.77 -6.74 8.62
N THR A 61 6.04 -5.43 8.55
CA THR A 61 5.14 -4.46 7.90
C THR A 61 4.80 -4.87 6.47
N ALA A 62 5.80 -5.24 5.65
CA ALA A 62 5.55 -5.64 4.27
C ALA A 62 4.62 -6.87 4.15
N VAL A 63 4.73 -7.85 5.05
CA VAL A 63 3.83 -9.02 5.08
C VAL A 63 2.41 -8.60 5.46
N VAL A 64 2.27 -7.78 6.50
CA VAL A 64 0.95 -7.29 6.94
C VAL A 64 0.30 -6.44 5.84
N GLU A 65 1.05 -5.57 5.17
CA GLU A 65 0.54 -4.73 4.09
C GLU A 65 0.15 -5.55 2.86
N THR A 66 0.89 -6.62 2.54
CA THR A 66 0.51 -7.55 1.46
C THR A 66 -0.87 -8.14 1.73
N LEU A 67 -1.08 -8.69 2.93
CA LEU A 67 -2.34 -9.30 3.33
C LEU A 67 -3.47 -8.26 3.39
N LEU A 68 -3.20 -7.11 4.00
CA LEU A 68 -4.16 -6.03 4.14
C LEU A 68 -4.59 -5.46 2.78
N ALA A 69 -3.65 -5.26 1.86
CA ALA A 69 -3.95 -4.80 0.51
C ALA A 69 -4.85 -5.81 -0.24
N GLY A 70 -4.52 -7.11 -0.18
CA GLY A 70 -5.34 -8.16 -0.80
C GLY A 70 -6.76 -8.21 -0.23
N LEU A 71 -6.89 -8.20 1.10
CA LEU A 71 -8.19 -8.18 1.78
C LEU A 71 -8.99 -6.91 1.47
N THR A 72 -8.31 -5.77 1.41
CA THR A 72 -8.93 -4.48 1.08
C THR A 72 -9.44 -4.47 -0.36
N ILE A 73 -8.64 -4.94 -1.32
CA ILE A 73 -9.06 -5.02 -2.72
C ILE A 73 -10.24 -5.99 -2.88
N TRP A 74 -10.20 -7.14 -2.21
CA TRP A 74 -11.34 -8.07 -2.19
C TRP A 74 -12.61 -7.45 -1.59
N ALA A 75 -12.49 -6.68 -0.52
CA ALA A 75 -13.62 -5.93 0.05
C ALA A 75 -14.14 -4.85 -0.91
N ILE A 76 -13.25 -4.19 -1.66
CA ILE A 76 -13.62 -3.21 -2.69
C ILE A 76 -14.39 -3.90 -3.83
N GLU A 77 -14.03 -5.13 -4.23
CA GLU A 77 -14.80 -5.90 -5.20
C GLU A 77 -16.24 -6.13 -4.73
N LEU A 78 -16.42 -6.49 -3.46
CA LEU A 78 -17.73 -6.74 -2.86
C LEU A 78 -18.63 -5.50 -2.80
N ILE A 79 -18.04 -4.33 -2.49
CA ILE A 79 -18.80 -3.14 -2.11
C ILE A 79 -18.92 -2.14 -3.27
N LEU A 80 -17.90 -2.05 -4.13
CA LEU A 80 -17.78 -0.99 -5.13
C LEU A 80 -17.79 -1.51 -6.58
N LEU A 81 -17.14 -2.64 -6.84
CA LEU A 81 -16.84 -3.06 -8.23
C LEU A 81 -17.74 -4.17 -8.75
N GLY A 82 -18.32 -5.01 -7.89
CA GLY A 82 -19.23 -6.07 -8.29
C GLY A 82 -18.53 -7.27 -8.95
N PHE A 83 -17.33 -7.64 -8.46
CA PHE A 83 -16.53 -8.77 -8.95
C PHE A 83 -16.12 -8.66 -10.42
N VAL A 84 -15.62 -7.48 -10.82
CA VAL A 84 -15.16 -7.21 -12.19
C VAL A 84 -13.72 -7.63 -12.39
N VAL A 85 -12.89 -7.67 -11.34
CA VAL A 85 -11.54 -8.22 -11.44
C VAL A 85 -11.46 -9.63 -10.86
N PRO A 86 -10.72 -10.53 -11.54
CA PRO A 86 -10.56 -11.91 -11.08
C PRO A 86 -9.60 -12.00 -9.88
N VAL A 87 -9.65 -13.10 -9.14
CA VAL A 87 -8.87 -13.30 -7.90
C VAL A 87 -7.36 -13.18 -8.16
N GLU A 88 -6.89 -13.59 -9.33
CA GLU A 88 -5.49 -13.47 -9.76
C GLU A 88 -5.03 -12.00 -9.75
N ALA A 89 -5.89 -11.07 -10.18
CA ALA A 89 -5.58 -9.64 -10.18
C ALA A 89 -5.44 -9.10 -8.75
N ILE A 90 -6.25 -9.60 -7.82
CA ILE A 90 -6.18 -9.26 -6.39
C ILE A 90 -4.85 -9.73 -5.80
N LEU A 91 -4.49 -11.00 -6.05
CA LEU A 91 -3.25 -11.60 -5.55
C LEU A 91 -2.00 -10.94 -6.13
N ILE A 92 -2.00 -10.64 -7.43
CA ILE A 92 -0.90 -9.95 -8.11
C ILE A 92 -0.77 -8.52 -7.55
N SER A 93 -1.88 -7.79 -7.40
CA SER A 93 -1.85 -6.44 -6.83
C SER A 93 -1.30 -6.44 -5.41
N ALA A 94 -1.78 -7.36 -4.55
CA ALA A 94 -1.31 -7.51 -3.19
C ALA A 94 0.20 -7.82 -3.12
N ALA A 95 0.68 -8.76 -3.93
CA ALA A 95 2.09 -9.11 -3.98
C ALA A 95 2.96 -7.94 -4.47
N MET A 96 2.53 -7.23 -5.53
CA MET A 96 3.24 -6.06 -6.04
C MET A 96 3.30 -4.93 -5.02
N LEU A 97 2.22 -4.70 -4.26
CA LEU A 97 2.18 -3.70 -3.19
C LEU A 97 3.13 -4.06 -2.05
N GLY A 98 3.15 -5.32 -1.62
CA GLY A 98 4.10 -5.80 -0.59
C GLY A 98 5.56 -5.64 -1.00
N VAL A 99 5.89 -5.96 -2.27
CA VAL A 99 7.24 -5.75 -2.82
C VAL A 99 7.56 -4.26 -2.91
N ALA A 100 6.62 -3.44 -3.38
CA ALA A 100 6.78 -1.99 -3.42
C ALA A 100 7.06 -1.42 -2.02
N GLU A 101 6.41 -1.93 -0.99
CA GLU A 101 6.64 -1.49 0.39
C GLU A 101 8.03 -1.86 0.90
N LEU A 102 8.46 -3.09 0.64
CA LEU A 102 9.80 -3.53 1.02
C LEU A 102 10.87 -2.66 0.35
N LEU A 103 10.67 -2.30 -0.92
CA LEU A 103 11.56 -1.39 -1.65
C LEU A 103 11.48 0.04 -1.11
N PHE A 104 10.28 0.54 -0.84
CA PHE A 104 10.03 1.87 -0.29
C PHE A 104 10.79 2.08 1.01
N HIS A 105 10.67 1.16 1.97
CA HIS A 105 11.41 1.22 3.23
C HIS A 105 12.93 1.09 3.07
N ARG A 106 13.40 0.29 2.10
CA ARG A 106 14.84 0.16 1.81
C ARG A 106 15.43 1.41 1.15
N ILE A 107 14.69 2.05 0.24
CA ILE A 107 15.12 3.25 -0.49
C ILE A 107 15.07 4.49 0.39
N LEU A 108 14.10 4.59 1.31
CA LEU A 108 13.97 5.75 2.20
C LEU A 108 15.07 5.85 3.27
N GLY A 109 15.81 4.76 3.54
CA GLY A 109 17.02 4.78 4.36
C GLY A 109 16.82 5.14 5.85
N PRO A 110 17.76 4.73 6.74
CA PRO A 110 17.69 5.05 8.16
C PRO A 110 17.78 6.55 8.49
N GLU A 111 18.31 7.40 7.62
CA GLU A 111 18.42 8.86 7.85
C GLU A 111 17.05 9.57 7.99
N GLN A 112 15.99 9.08 7.33
CA GLN A 112 14.64 9.62 7.54
C GLN A 112 13.98 9.07 8.82
N LEU A 113 14.50 7.97 9.37
CA LEU A 113 14.11 7.33 10.63
C LEU A 113 14.93 7.85 11.84
N GLN A 114 16.13 8.40 11.62
CA GLN A 114 17.07 8.90 12.64
C GLN A 114 16.80 10.33 13.13
N GLY A 115 15.77 11.01 12.62
CA GLY A 115 15.26 12.24 13.27
C GLY A 115 14.64 12.02 14.66
N MET A 116 14.86 10.85 15.26
CA MET A 116 14.30 10.37 16.53
C MET A 116 15.37 9.88 17.52
N GLU A 117 16.67 10.05 17.25
CA GLU A 117 17.68 9.96 18.32
C GLU A 117 17.71 11.29 19.08
N PRO A 118 17.46 11.29 20.41
CA PRO A 118 17.70 12.48 21.22
C PRO A 118 19.18 12.87 21.08
N PRO A 119 19.51 14.19 21.13
CA PRO A 119 20.89 14.63 21.06
C PRO A 119 21.73 13.85 22.07
N GLN A 120 22.80 13.22 21.59
CA GLN A 120 23.75 12.56 22.48
C GLN A 120 24.37 13.61 23.41
N PRO A 121 24.61 13.25 24.68
CA PRO A 121 25.04 14.18 25.72
C PRO A 121 26.38 14.85 25.41
#